data_AF-A0ABD5JQT4-F1
#
_entry.id   AF-A0ABD5JQT4-F1
#
_cell.length_a   1.000
_cell.length_b   1.000
_cell.length_c   1.000
_cell.angle_alpha   90.00
_cell.angle_beta   90.00
_cell.angle_gamma   90.00
#
_symmetry.space_group_name_H-M   'P 1'
#
loop_
_entity.id
_entity.type
_entity.pdbx_description
1 polymer ?
#
loop_
_entity_poly.entity_id
_entity_poly.type
_entity_poly.pdbx_seq_one_letter_code
_entity_poly.pdbx_strand_id
1 'polypeptide(L)'
;IMPGMPERRTHDYVRNGLTTLFAAFDVATGEVISSLHRRHRAAEFKKFLVKIDKEVPAHLQIHLICDNYGTHKTPAIRTWLSKHP
;
A
#
# COMPACT_ATOMS: atom_id res chain seq x y z
N ILE A 1 -39.51 9.54 -22.83
CA ILE A 1 -38.16 9.80 -23.36
C ILE A 1 -38.32 10.72 -24.56
N MET A 2 -37.71 11.91 -24.55
CA MET A 2 -37.80 12.83 -25.70
C MET A 2 -36.89 12.34 -26.84
N PRO A 3 -37.38 12.22 -28.08
CA PRO A 3 -36.53 11.92 -29.23
C PRO A 3 -35.43 12.98 -29.38
N GLY A 4 -34.18 12.56 -29.51
CA GLY A 4 -33.03 13.45 -29.72
C GLY A 4 -32.28 13.91 -28.47
N MET A 5 -32.75 13.57 -27.26
CA MET A 5 -32.00 13.84 -26.03
C MET A 5 -31.20 12.59 -25.61
N PRO A 6 -29.85 12.65 -25.54
CA PRO A 6 -29.04 11.55 -25.05
C PRO A 6 -29.46 11.16 -23.63
N GLU A 7 -29.60 9.86 -23.38
CA GLU A 7 -29.94 9.32 -22.06
C GLU A 7 -28.84 9.72 -21.06
N ARG A 8 -29.22 10.43 -19.98
CA ARG A 8 -28.31 10.75 -18.89
C ARG A 8 -28.12 9.49 -18.04
N ARG A 9 -26.98 8.83 -18.19
CA ARG A 9 -26.52 7.78 -17.27
C ARG A 9 -26.02 8.48 -16.01
N THR A 10 -26.59 8.15 -14.85
CA THR A 10 -25.88 8.41 -13.59
C THR A 10 -24.55 7.68 -13.65
N HIS A 11 -23.48 8.32 -13.15
CA HIS A 11 -22.24 7.58 -12.90
C HIS A 11 -22.58 6.56 -11.82
N ASP A 12 -22.89 5.33 -12.22
CA ASP A 12 -23.21 4.23 -11.32
C ASP A 12 -21.91 3.74 -10.67
N TYR A 13 -21.31 4.61 -9.86
CA TYR A 13 -20.15 4.26 -9.04
C TYR A 13 -20.65 3.75 -7.69
N VAL A 14 -20.82 2.44 -7.60
CA VAL A 14 -21.19 1.76 -6.36
C VAL A 14 -19.91 1.46 -5.56
N ARG A 15 -19.74 2.12 -4.40
CA ARG A 15 -18.64 1.82 -3.47
C ARG A 15 -19.02 0.65 -2.55
N ASN A 16 -18.36 -0.50 -2.72
CA ASN A 16 -18.52 -1.68 -1.87
C ASN A 16 -17.73 -1.59 -0.54
N GLY A 17 -17.49 -0.38 -0.05
CA GLY A 17 -16.59 -0.08 1.07
C GLY A 17 -15.19 0.37 0.63
N LEU A 18 -14.33 0.63 1.63
CA LEU A 18 -12.95 1.08 1.42
C LEU A 18 -11.99 0.03 1.97
N THR A 19 -10.98 -0.31 1.17
CA THR A 19 -9.82 -1.10 1.62
C THR A 19 -8.57 -0.24 1.53
N THR A 20 -7.54 -0.61 2.27
CA THR A 20 -6.22 0.02 2.23
C THR A 20 -5.27 -0.87 1.44
N LEU A 21 -4.59 -0.28 0.46
CA LEU A 21 -3.49 -0.91 -0.27
C LEU A 21 -2.18 -0.35 0.25
N PHE A 22 -1.31 -1.22 0.77
CA PHE A 22 0.12 -0.93 0.85
C PHE A 22 0.80 -1.54 -0.37
N ALA A 23 1.66 -0.78 -1.04
CA ALA A 23 2.42 -1.24 -2.20
C ALA A 23 3.84 -0.68 -2.13
N ALA A 24 4.81 -1.52 -2.50
CA ALA A 24 6.22 -1.19 -2.65
C ALA A 24 6.62 -1.57 -4.07
N PHE A 25 7.21 -0.62 -4.78
CA PHE A 25 7.69 -0.81 -6.14
C PHE A 25 9.19 -1.08 -6.10
N ASP A 26 9.62 -2.21 -6.65
CA ASP A 26 11.02 -2.51 -6.87
C ASP A 26 11.49 -1.81 -8.14
N VAL A 27 12.38 -0.83 -7.97
CA VAL A 27 12.90 0.00 -9.06
C VAL A 27 13.83 -0.76 -10.01
N ALA A 28 14.43 -1.86 -9.57
CA ALA A 28 15.36 -2.63 -10.39
C ALA A 28 14.63 -3.61 -11.31
N THR A 29 13.55 -4.23 -10.81
CA THR A 29 12.80 -5.28 -11.53
C THR A 29 11.50 -4.79 -12.14
N GLY A 30 10.94 -3.69 -11.62
CA GLY A 30 9.62 -3.20 -11.99
C GLY A 30 8.46 -3.94 -11.29
N GLU A 31 8.76 -4.84 -10.36
CA GLU A 31 7.74 -5.60 -9.65
C GLU A 31 7.08 -4.78 -8.53
N VAL A 32 5.84 -5.14 -8.19
CA VAL A 32 5.08 -4.52 -7.10
C VAL A 32 4.74 -5.56 -6.04
N ILE A 33 5.33 -5.40 -4.86
CA ILE A 33 4.93 -6.12 -3.66
C ILE A 33 3.77 -5.36 -3.02
N SER A 34 2.63 -6.01 -2.80
CA SER A 34 1.45 -5.33 -2.26
C SER A 34 0.67 -6.15 -1.24
N SER A 35 -0.04 -5.48 -0.34
CA SER A 35 -0.96 -6.10 0.62
C SER A 35 -2.21 -5.26 0.82
N LEU A 36 -3.37 -5.94 0.81
CA LEU A 36 -4.67 -5.35 1.15
C LEU A 36 -4.94 -5.50 2.65
N HIS A 37 -5.37 -4.41 3.27
CA HIS A 37 -5.71 -4.35 4.68
C HIS A 37 -7.01 -3.58 4.91
N ARG A 38 -7.78 -3.97 5.93
CA ARG A 38 -9.03 -3.28 6.29
C ARG A 38 -8.80 -1.88 6.87
N ARG A 39 -7.60 -1.59 7.38
CA ARG A 39 -7.26 -0.32 8.05
C ARG A 39 -5.87 0.16 7.63
N HIS A 40 -5.69 1.48 7.64
CA HIS A 40 -4.42 2.15 7.33
C HIS A 40 -3.74 2.62 8.63
N ARG A 41 -3.01 1.73 9.32
CA ARG A 41 -2.30 2.06 10.57
C ARG A 41 -0.92 1.40 10.63
N ALA A 42 -0.13 1.79 11.63
CA ALA A 42 1.22 1.26 11.86
C ALA A 42 1.28 -0.26 12.06
N ALA A 43 0.26 -0.86 12.67
CA ALA A 43 0.22 -2.31 12.84
C ALA A 43 0.12 -3.02 11.49
N GLU A 44 -0.74 -2.54 10.59
CA GLU A 44 -0.86 -3.07 9.24
C GLU A 44 0.38 -2.76 8.38
N PHE A 45 0.95 -1.54 8.50
CA PHE A 45 2.20 -1.21 7.82
C PHE A 45 3.36 -2.11 8.27
N LYS A 46 3.50 -2.40 9.57
CA LYS A 46 4.53 -3.32 10.07
C LYS A 46 4.36 -4.73 9.50
N LYS A 47 3.12 -5.22 9.36
CA LYS A 47 2.85 -6.51 8.70
C LYS A 47 3.30 -6.49 7.24
N PHE A 48 3.09 -5.36 6.56
CA PHE A 48 3.56 -5.17 5.19
C PHE A 48 5.10 -5.16 5.10
N LEU A 49 5.79 -4.49 6.04
CA LEU A 49 7.26 -4.54 6.11
C LEU A 49 7.80 -5.96 6.30
N VAL A 50 7.17 -6.76 7.16
CA VAL A 50 7.52 -8.18 7.35
C VAL A 50 7.26 -9.00 6.08
N LYS A 51 6.29 -8.63 5.26
CA LYS A 51 6.07 -9.28 3.96
C LYS A 51 7.23 -8.98 3.00
N ILE A 52 7.62 -7.70 2.87
CA ILE A 52 8.75 -7.29 2.03
C ILE A 52 10.02 -8.03 2.45
N ASP A 53 10.34 -8.05 3.74
CA ASP A 53 11.52 -8.71 4.32
C ASP A 53 11.60 -10.22 3.99
N LYS A 54 10.44 -10.87 3.81
CA LYS A 54 10.36 -12.29 3.43
C LYS A 54 10.41 -12.55 1.93
N GLU A 55 9.91 -11.61 1.12
CA GLU A 55 9.84 -11.76 -0.33
C GLU A 55 11.13 -11.33 -1.02
N VAL A 56 11.86 -10.37 -0.45
CA VAL A 56 13.16 -9.97 -0.96
C VAL A 56 14.21 -11.04 -0.62
N PRO A 57 15.04 -11.49 -1.59
CA PRO A 57 16.14 -12.40 -1.32
C PRO A 57 17.07 -11.92 -0.20
N ALA A 58 17.36 -12.81 0.77
CA ALA A 58 18.09 -12.46 2.00
C ALA A 58 19.53 -11.93 1.80
N HIS A 59 20.09 -12.05 0.60
CA HIS A 59 21.42 -11.51 0.28
C HIS A 59 21.37 -10.05 -0.20
N LEU A 60 20.18 -9.48 -0.39
CA LEU A 60 19.98 -8.10 -0.82
C LEU A 60 19.64 -7.22 0.39
N GLN A 61 20.13 -5.98 0.36
CA GLN A 61 19.72 -4.94 1.30
C GLN A 61 18.44 -4.25 0.80
N ILE A 62 17.52 -3.94 1.71
CA ILE A 62 16.27 -3.26 1.39
C ILE A 62 16.40 -1.77 1.75
N HIS A 63 16.35 -0.90 0.74
CA HIS A 63 16.26 0.55 0.96
C HIS A 63 14.83 1.05 0.73
N LEU A 64 14.14 1.41 1.81
CA LEU A 64 12.74 1.85 1.76
C LEU A 64 12.63 3.37 1.58
N ILE A 65 12.01 3.80 0.49
CA ILE A 65 11.58 5.20 0.27
C ILE A 65 10.07 5.27 0.50
N CYS A 66 9.68 5.91 1.59
CA CYS A 66 8.26 6.09 1.95
C CYS A 66 7.80 7.51 1.64
N ASP A 67 6.49 7.69 1.47
CA ASP A 67 5.89 9.01 1.43
C ASP A 67 5.91 9.70 2.82
N ASN A 68 5.36 10.91 2.90
CA ASN A 68 5.30 11.68 4.15
C ASN A 68 4.11 11.31 5.05
N TYR A 69 3.79 10.03 5.21
CA TYR A 69 2.71 9.61 6.09
C TYR A 69 3.17 9.29 7.53
N GLY A 70 2.40 9.75 8.52
CA GLY A 70 2.74 9.62 9.94
C GLY A 70 2.86 8.18 10.43
N THR A 71 2.15 7.25 9.80
CA THR A 71 2.21 5.81 10.12
C THR A 71 3.62 5.24 9.98
N HIS A 72 4.42 5.73 9.03
CA HIS A 72 5.79 5.29 8.80
C HIS A 72 6.76 5.73 9.90
N LYS A 73 6.38 6.74 10.69
CA LYS A 73 7.26 7.41 11.66
C LYS A 73 6.98 7.03 13.10
N THR A 74 6.01 6.14 13.35
CA THR A 74 5.68 5.70 14.71
C THR A 74 6.87 5.00 15.39
N PRO A 75 7.01 5.05 16.73
CA PRO A 75 8.11 4.40 17.44
C PRO A 75 8.23 2.91 17.12
N ALA A 76 7.10 2.20 17.01
CA ALA A 76 7.09 0.78 16.68
C ALA A 76 7.69 0.46 15.31
N ILE A 77 7.54 1.36 14.33
CA ILE A 77 8.12 1.21 12.99
C ILE A 77 9.60 1.55 13.01
N ARG A 78 9.99 2.66 13.66
CA ARG A 78 11.41 3.03 13.80
C ARG A 78 12.22 1.93 14.49
N THR A 79 11.70 1.36 15.57
CA THR A 79 12.34 0.23 16.27
C THR A 79 12.39 -1.04 15.42
N TRP A 80 11.44 -1.25 14.52
CA TRP A 80 11.49 -2.38 13.60
C TRP A 80 12.58 -2.16 12.55
N LEU A 81 12.63 -0.99 11.91
CA LEU A 81 13.63 -0.63 10.91
C LEU A 81 15.06 -0.67 11.50
N SER A 82 15.26 -0.20 12.73
CA SER A 82 16.59 -0.26 13.37
C SER A 82 17.09 -1.69 13.64
N LYS A 83 16.20 -2.68 13.62
CA LYS A 83 16.53 -4.11 13.79
C LYS A 83 16.69 -4.84 12.46
N HIS A 84 16.36 -4.19 11.35
CA HIS A 84 16.44 -4.72 9.98
C HIS A 84 17.15 -3.66 9.10
N PRO A 85 18.47 -3.45 9.33
CA PRO A 85 19.24 -2.43 8.62
C PRO A 85 19.53 -2.80 7.16
#